data_AF-A0A5N4W3D5-F1
#
_entry.id   AF-A0A5N4W3D5-F1
#
_cell.length_a   1.000
_cell.length_b   1.000
_cell.length_c   1.000
_cell.angle_alpha   90.00
_cell.angle_beta   90.00
_cell.angle_gamma   90.00
#
_symmetry.space_group_name_H-M   'P 1'
#
loop_
_entity.id
_entity.type
_entity.pdbx_description
1 polymer ?
#
loop_
_entity_poly.entity_id
_entity_poly.type
_entity_poly.pdbx_seq_one_letter_code
_entity_poly.pdbx_strand_id
1 'polypeptide(L)'
;MAIIVRSSILKFIVYSLIIFGCVACDLGNKNEVKKIRNDKIIIKRFEQDAIFIFGDRIIDKHSFSSYNADRLIFQIKGGDSDIDFLNNINGSLSEKGWFYKEKYKESYIYCDKEMNQLELVPPVNLDSYGSIGEGQSLNQLVGYWNIGFIHSRHKRYVCNISN
;
A
#
# COMPACT_ATOMS: atom_id res chain seq x y z
N MET A 1 -17.45 34.98 -63.36
CA MET A 1 -17.67 35.08 -61.89
C MET A 1 -17.36 33.70 -61.32
N ALA A 2 -16.14 33.53 -60.83
CA ALA A 2 -15.57 32.25 -60.40
C ALA A 2 -15.48 32.23 -58.87
N ILE A 3 -16.61 32.05 -58.19
CA ILE A 3 -16.68 31.64 -56.78
C ILE A 3 -17.95 30.78 -56.69
N ILE A 4 -18.00 29.76 -55.83
CA ILE A 4 -19.06 28.73 -55.68
C ILE A 4 -18.73 27.37 -56.35
N VAL A 5 -17.47 26.91 -56.30
CA VAL A 5 -17.19 25.45 -56.40
C VAL A 5 -16.19 24.97 -55.32
N ARG A 6 -15.52 25.88 -54.59
CA ARG A 6 -14.46 25.51 -53.63
C ARG A 6 -14.92 25.08 -52.23
N SER A 7 -16.19 25.25 -51.85
CA SER A 7 -16.64 25.04 -50.46
C SER A 7 -17.11 23.60 -50.17
N SER A 8 -17.54 22.85 -51.18
CA SER A 8 -18.19 21.54 -50.98
C SER A 8 -17.21 20.36 -51.03
N ILE A 9 -16.09 20.49 -51.76
CA ILE A 9 -15.07 19.43 -51.89
C ILE A 9 -14.20 19.37 -50.62
N LEU A 10 -13.90 20.51 -50.00
CA LEU A 10 -13.08 20.58 -48.78
C LEU A 10 -13.79 19.91 -47.58
N LYS A 11 -15.12 19.97 -47.51
CA LYS A 11 -15.92 19.32 -46.46
C LYS A 11 -15.91 17.80 -46.57
N PHE A 12 -15.88 17.25 -47.78
CA PHE A 12 -15.84 15.79 -48.00
C PHE A 12 -14.48 15.18 -47.62
N ILE A 13 -13.38 15.88 -47.89
CA ILE A 13 -12.03 15.43 -47.53
C ILE A 13 -11.86 15.37 -46.00
N VAL A 14 -12.37 16.37 -45.28
CA VAL A 14 -12.33 16.41 -43.80
C VAL A 14 -13.17 15.29 -43.17
N TYR A 15 -14.33 14.95 -43.74
CA TYR A 15 -15.14 13.83 -43.24
C TYR A 15 -14.49 12.46 -43.48
N SER A 16 -13.74 12.28 -44.58
CA SER A 16 -13.04 11.01 -44.84
C SER A 16 -11.84 10.76 -43.91
N LEU A 17 -11.20 11.83 -43.42
CA LEU A 17 -10.06 11.75 -42.49
C LEU A 17 -10.47 11.37 -41.05
N ILE A 18 -11.72 11.64 -40.66
CA ILE A 18 -12.23 11.33 -39.32
C ILE A 18 -12.59 9.83 -39.20
N ILE A 19 -12.96 9.17 -40.30
CA ILE A 19 -13.42 7.77 -40.26
C ILE A 19 -12.25 6.77 -40.23
N PHE A 20 -11.07 7.14 -40.75
CA PHE A 20 -9.87 6.28 -40.70
C PHE A 20 -9.03 6.41 -39.41
N GLY A 21 -9.41 7.32 -38.50
CA GLY A 21 -8.65 7.58 -37.26
C GLY A 21 -8.92 6.63 -36.08
N CYS A 22 -9.87 5.70 -36.19
CA CYS A 22 -10.31 4.86 -35.06
C CYS A 22 -9.85 3.39 -35.10
N VAL A 23 -8.93 3.01 -36.00
CA VAL A 23 -8.38 1.65 -36.05
C VAL A 23 -6.89 1.64 -35.65
N ALA A 24 -6.60 2.28 -34.52
CA ALA A 24 -5.39 2.03 -33.75
C ALA A 24 -5.77 2.05 -32.27
N CYS A 25 -6.75 1.22 -31.90
CA CYS A 25 -6.82 0.71 -30.54
C CYS A 25 -5.61 -0.20 -30.36
N ASP A 26 -4.51 0.44 -29.96
CA ASP A 26 -3.28 -0.20 -29.55
C ASP A 26 -3.63 -1.33 -28.60
N LEU A 27 -3.15 -2.53 -28.94
CA LEU A 27 -3.35 -3.74 -28.16
C LEU A 27 -2.96 -3.43 -26.72
N GLY A 28 -3.97 -3.52 -25.84
CA GLY A 28 -3.85 -3.36 -24.40
C GLY A 28 -2.51 -3.89 -23.89
N ASN A 29 -1.74 -2.92 -23.41
CA ASN A 29 -0.46 -3.09 -22.75
C ASN A 29 -0.52 -4.30 -21.80
N LYS A 30 0.20 -5.38 -22.13
CA LYS A 30 0.26 -6.66 -21.37
C LYS A 30 0.83 -6.52 -19.94
N ASN A 31 0.96 -5.30 -19.44
CA ASN A 31 1.51 -4.96 -18.14
C ASN A 31 0.47 -4.94 -17.01
N GLU A 32 -0.83 -4.78 -17.31
CA GLU A 32 -1.87 -4.79 -16.27
C GLU A 32 -2.05 -6.18 -15.63
N VAL A 33 -2.01 -7.25 -16.44
CA VAL A 33 -2.13 -8.63 -15.96
C VAL A 33 -0.93 -9.04 -15.08
N LYS A 34 0.27 -8.50 -15.36
CA LYS A 34 1.47 -8.73 -14.54
C LYS A 34 1.37 -8.03 -13.18
N LYS A 35 0.86 -6.79 -13.13
CA LYS A 35 0.74 -6.00 -11.89
C LYS A 35 -0.25 -6.62 -10.90
N ILE A 36 -1.46 -6.96 -11.37
CA ILE A 36 -2.49 -7.62 -10.53
C ILE A 36 -1.99 -8.94 -9.94
N ARG A 37 -1.18 -9.70 -10.69
CA ARG A 37 -0.60 -10.96 -10.22
C ARG A 37 0.41 -10.72 -9.10
N ASN A 38 1.24 -9.68 -9.21
CA ASN A 38 2.23 -9.34 -8.19
C ASN A 38 1.60 -8.83 -6.90
N ASP A 39 0.56 -7.99 -6.99
CA ASP A 39 -0.14 -7.43 -5.83
C ASP A 39 -0.79 -8.53 -4.97
N LYS A 40 -1.34 -9.59 -5.61
CA LYS A 40 -1.86 -10.75 -4.88
C LYS A 40 -0.77 -11.59 -4.22
N ILE A 41 0.42 -11.65 -4.83
CA ILE A 41 1.56 -12.40 -4.27
C ILE A 41 2.09 -11.69 -3.02
N ILE A 42 2.22 -10.36 -3.06
CA ILE A 42 2.78 -9.60 -1.94
C ILE A 42 1.86 -9.61 -0.71
N ILE A 43 0.54 -9.41 -0.91
CA ILE A 43 -0.43 -9.51 0.20
C ILE A 43 -0.41 -10.91 0.81
N LYS A 44 -0.36 -11.97 0.01
CA LYS A 44 -0.27 -13.34 0.52
C LYS A 44 1.01 -13.58 1.33
N ARG A 45 2.14 -13.02 0.90
CA ARG A 45 3.39 -13.07 1.68
C ARG A 45 3.23 -12.35 3.01
N PHE A 46 2.65 -11.14 3.03
CA PHE A 46 2.36 -10.43 4.26
C PHE A 46 1.45 -11.21 5.19
N GLU A 47 0.45 -11.92 4.67
CA GLU A 47 -0.41 -12.78 5.49
C GLU A 47 0.38 -13.93 6.12
N GLN A 48 1.29 -14.56 5.38
CA GLN A 48 2.15 -15.64 5.89
C GLN A 48 3.10 -15.13 6.97
N ASP A 49 3.71 -13.97 6.77
CA ASP A 49 4.58 -13.34 7.76
C ASP A 49 3.78 -12.96 9.01
N ALA A 50 2.61 -12.34 8.84
CA ALA A 50 1.75 -11.97 9.96
C ALA A 50 1.35 -13.19 10.80
N ILE A 51 0.88 -14.27 10.16
CA ILE A 51 0.52 -15.52 10.86
C ILE A 51 1.74 -16.11 11.58
N PHE A 52 2.93 -16.04 10.98
CA PHE A 52 4.13 -16.55 11.63
C PHE A 52 4.54 -15.73 12.86
N ILE A 53 4.50 -14.40 12.75
CA ILE A 53 4.98 -13.49 13.80
C ILE A 53 3.96 -13.38 14.94
N PHE A 54 2.67 -13.32 14.61
CA PHE A 54 1.61 -12.96 15.54
C PHE A 54 0.61 -14.09 15.81
N GLY A 55 0.58 -15.11 14.96
CA GLY A 55 -0.24 -16.32 15.17
C GLY A 55 -1.73 -16.02 15.35
N ASP A 56 -2.30 -16.60 16.39
CA ASP A 56 -3.69 -16.50 16.80
C ASP A 56 -4.05 -15.16 17.47
N ARG A 57 -3.06 -14.30 17.73
CA ARG A 57 -3.29 -12.97 18.33
C ARG A 57 -3.91 -11.96 17.37
N ILE A 58 -3.93 -12.28 16.07
CA ILE A 58 -4.47 -11.41 15.02
C ILE A 58 -5.98 -11.28 15.14
N ILE A 59 -6.46 -10.05 15.21
CA ILE A 59 -7.87 -9.65 15.25
C ILE A 59 -8.11 -8.71 14.06
N ASP A 60 -9.29 -8.78 13.43
CA ASP A 60 -9.76 -7.85 12.40
C ASP A 60 -8.76 -7.54 11.28
N LYS A 61 -8.59 -8.52 10.39
CA LYS A 61 -7.73 -8.42 9.21
C LYS A 61 -8.44 -7.72 8.05
N HIS A 62 -7.78 -6.71 7.49
CA HIS A 62 -8.23 -5.98 6.31
C HIS A 62 -7.10 -5.84 5.29
N SER A 63 -7.39 -6.13 4.02
CA SER A 63 -6.47 -5.85 2.92
C SER A 63 -7.02 -4.71 2.07
N PHE A 64 -6.18 -3.74 1.73
CA PHE A 64 -6.56 -2.62 0.88
C PHE A 64 -5.50 -2.36 -0.19
N SER A 65 -5.94 -2.24 -1.44
CA SER A 65 -5.09 -1.88 -2.57
C SER A 65 -5.49 -0.50 -3.07
N SER A 66 -4.50 0.35 -3.33
CA SER A 66 -4.70 1.69 -3.86
C SER A 66 -3.71 2.01 -4.96
N TYR A 67 -3.88 3.18 -5.59
CA TYR A 67 -2.89 3.70 -6.53
C TYR A 67 -1.47 3.78 -5.90
N ASN A 68 -1.39 4.08 -4.60
CA ASN A 68 -0.12 4.37 -3.93
C ASN A 68 0.56 3.15 -3.31
N ALA A 69 -0.23 2.21 -2.78
CA ALA A 69 0.29 1.07 -2.03
C ALA A 69 -0.75 -0.05 -1.91
N ASP A 70 -0.24 -1.25 -1.71
CA ASP A 70 -0.95 -2.42 -1.25
C ASP A 70 -0.68 -2.61 0.24
N ARG A 71 -1.73 -2.81 1.03
CA ARG A 71 -1.66 -2.86 2.49
C ARG A 71 -2.40 -4.07 3.04
N LEU A 72 -1.78 -4.72 4.01
CA LEU A 72 -2.43 -5.68 4.90
C LEU A 72 -2.39 -5.07 6.30
N ILE A 73 -3.57 -4.81 6.87
CA ILE A 73 -3.73 -4.20 8.19
C ILE A 73 -4.46 -5.19 9.08
N PHE A 74 -4.03 -5.29 10.32
CA PHE A 74 -4.75 -6.04 11.34
C PHE A 74 -4.47 -5.46 12.72
N GLN A 75 -5.23 -5.95 13.69
CA GLN A 75 -5.15 -5.54 15.07
C GLN A 75 -4.62 -6.67 15.94
N ILE A 76 -3.97 -6.32 17.03
CA ILE A 76 -3.65 -7.26 18.10
C ILE A 76 -4.09 -6.63 19.41
N LYS A 77 -4.78 -7.41 20.24
CA LYS A 77 -5.18 -6.92 21.56
C LYS A 77 -3.95 -6.51 22.36
N GLY A 78 -3.98 -5.29 22.89
CA GLY A 78 -3.00 -4.80 23.85
C GLY A 78 -3.11 -5.52 25.19
N GLY A 79 -2.12 -5.33 26.05
CA GLY A 79 -2.09 -5.92 27.39
C GLY A 79 -0.67 -5.99 27.94
N ASP A 80 0.30 -6.19 27.06
CA ASP A 80 1.73 -6.09 27.38
C ASP A 80 2.18 -4.62 27.29
N SER A 81 3.29 -4.28 27.96
CA SER A 81 3.97 -3.01 27.69
C SER A 81 4.53 -2.98 26.26
N ASP A 82 4.74 -1.81 25.69
CA ASP A 82 5.29 -1.69 24.33
C ASP A 82 6.63 -2.42 24.17
N ILE A 83 7.48 -2.32 25.19
CA ILE A 83 8.80 -2.95 25.20
C ILE A 83 8.65 -4.47 25.21
N ASP A 84 7.77 -5.01 26.05
CA ASP A 84 7.55 -6.45 26.14
C ASP A 84 6.96 -7.00 24.84
N PHE A 85 5.97 -6.29 24.27
CA PHE A 85 5.39 -6.65 22.98
C PHE A 85 6.46 -6.72 21.88
N LEU A 86 7.29 -5.69 21.76
CA LEU A 86 8.35 -5.61 20.75
C LEU A 86 9.42 -6.70 20.95
N ASN A 87 9.85 -6.93 22.20
CA ASN A 87 10.82 -7.96 22.52
C ASN A 87 10.29 -9.36 22.17
N ASN A 88 9.01 -9.62 22.42
CA ASN A 88 8.36 -10.90 22.15
C ASN A 88 8.29 -11.24 20.66
N ILE A 89 8.23 -10.24 19.77
CA ILE A 89 8.11 -10.45 18.32
C ILE A 89 9.43 -10.27 17.56
N ASN A 90 10.44 -9.66 18.18
CA ASN A 90 11.69 -9.27 17.49
C ASN A 90 12.42 -10.47 16.85
N GLY A 91 12.45 -11.62 17.53
CA GLY A 91 13.05 -12.85 16.98
C GLY A 91 12.36 -13.31 15.71
N SER A 92 11.03 -13.42 15.74
CA SER A 92 10.21 -13.84 14.60
C SER A 92 10.27 -12.85 13.43
N LEU A 93 10.33 -11.54 13.73
CA LEU A 93 10.52 -10.49 12.73
C LEU A 93 11.85 -10.65 12.00
N SER A 94 12.94 -10.81 12.76
CA SER A 94 14.27 -11.00 12.20
C SER A 94 14.36 -12.27 11.35
N GLU A 95 13.71 -13.36 11.77
CA GLU A 95 13.64 -14.61 11.00
C GLU A 95 12.95 -14.44 9.65
N LYS A 96 11.91 -13.59 9.59
CA LYS A 96 11.23 -13.22 8.34
C LYS A 96 11.93 -12.10 7.55
N GLY A 97 13.07 -11.62 8.03
CA GLY A 97 13.86 -10.60 7.35
C GLY A 97 13.28 -9.19 7.48
N TRP A 98 12.50 -8.93 8.52
CA TRP A 98 12.05 -7.59 8.91
C TRP A 98 13.06 -6.99 9.89
N PHE A 99 13.65 -5.86 9.52
CA PHE A 99 14.68 -5.19 10.32
C PHE A 99 14.15 -3.86 10.82
N TYR A 100 14.34 -3.60 12.12
CA TYR A 100 13.97 -2.31 12.70
C TYR A 100 14.72 -1.18 12.00
N LYS A 101 13.98 -0.16 11.59
CA LYS A 101 14.51 1.02 10.90
C LYS A 101 14.57 2.21 11.84
N GLU A 102 13.42 2.64 12.35
CA GLU A 102 13.30 3.77 13.28
C GLU A 102 11.92 3.82 13.94
N LYS A 103 11.77 4.71 14.92
CA LYS A 103 10.48 5.14 15.44
C LYS A 103 10.07 6.42 14.68
N TYR A 104 8.91 6.40 14.03
CA TYR A 104 8.35 7.54 13.31
C TYR A 104 7.00 7.92 13.92
N LYS A 105 6.92 9.13 14.50
CA LYS A 105 5.81 9.52 15.40
C LYS A 105 5.57 8.43 16.46
N GLU A 106 4.36 7.91 16.59
CA GLU A 106 4.05 6.82 17.52
C GLU A 106 4.34 5.42 16.98
N SER A 107 4.73 5.30 15.71
CA SER A 107 4.91 3.98 15.07
C SER A 107 6.35 3.47 15.13
N TYR A 108 6.50 2.16 15.32
CA TYR A 108 7.75 1.44 15.13
C TYR A 108 7.79 0.90 13.70
N ILE A 109 8.84 1.28 12.95
CA ILE A 109 8.96 0.98 11.53
C ILE A 109 10.03 -0.09 11.32
N TYR A 110 9.66 -1.11 10.55
CA TYR A 110 10.54 -2.19 10.12
C TYR A 110 10.54 -2.25 8.59
N CYS A 111 11.69 -2.55 8.01
CA CYS A 111 11.86 -2.70 6.57
C CYS A 111 12.35 -4.10 6.22
N ASP A 112 11.89 -4.63 5.09
CA ASP A 112 12.49 -5.82 4.49
C ASP A 112 13.51 -5.44 3.38
N LYS A 113 14.17 -6.45 2.82
CA LYS A 113 15.15 -6.28 1.73
C LYS A 113 14.55 -5.71 0.42
N GLU A 114 13.24 -5.78 0.26
CA GLU A 114 12.49 -5.30 -0.91
C GLU A 114 11.92 -3.90 -0.68
N MET A 115 12.32 -3.25 0.42
CA MET A 115 11.87 -1.91 0.83
C MET A 115 10.35 -1.85 1.12
N ASN A 116 9.74 -2.99 1.46
CA ASN A 116 8.41 -3.03 2.07
C ASN A 116 8.51 -2.55 3.51
N GLN A 117 7.42 -1.97 4.00
CA GLN A 117 7.33 -1.44 5.33
C GLN A 117 6.37 -2.24 6.18
N LEU A 118 6.80 -2.60 7.39
CA LEU A 118 5.94 -3.03 8.48
C LEU A 118 5.88 -1.90 9.50
N GLU A 119 4.68 -1.45 9.80
CA GLU A 119 4.38 -0.39 10.74
C GLU A 119 3.62 -0.97 11.93
N LEU A 120 4.17 -0.82 13.14
CA LEU A 120 3.53 -1.23 14.39
C LEU A 120 3.16 0.02 15.19
N VAL A 121 1.86 0.27 15.37
CA VAL A 121 1.38 1.41 16.14
C VAL A 121 0.81 0.93 17.48
N PRO A 122 1.32 1.42 18.62
CA PRO A 122 0.92 0.95 19.94
C PRO A 122 -0.50 1.39 20.30
N PRO A 123 -1.16 0.67 21.22
CA PRO A 123 -2.46 1.06 21.74
C PRO A 123 -2.39 2.38 22.50
N VAL A 124 -3.49 3.13 22.50
CA VAL A 124 -3.68 4.26 23.41
C VAL A 124 -4.55 3.83 24.59
N ASN A 125 -4.21 4.31 25.80
CA ASN A 125 -5.01 4.09 27.00
C ASN A 125 -6.30 4.91 26.93
N LEU A 126 -7.39 4.38 27.51
CA LEU A 126 -8.70 5.03 27.55
C LEU A 126 -8.65 6.43 28.17
N ASP A 127 -7.81 6.62 29.19
CA ASP A 127 -7.67 7.89 29.90
C ASP A 127 -6.95 8.98 29.07
N SER A 128 -6.28 8.59 27.98
CA SER A 128 -5.54 9.45 27.05
C SER A 128 -6.27 9.68 25.71
N TYR A 129 -7.55 9.29 25.60
CA TYR A 129 -8.33 9.39 24.35
C TYR A 129 -8.42 10.80 23.76
N GLY A 130 -8.14 11.84 24.54
CA GLY A 130 -8.10 13.24 24.09
C GLY A 130 -7.02 13.54 23.03
N SER A 131 -6.05 12.66 22.81
CA SER A 131 -5.02 12.81 21.78
C SER A 131 -4.65 11.45 21.16
N ILE A 132 -5.45 10.99 20.19
CA ILE A 132 -5.08 9.83 19.37
C ILE A 132 -3.86 10.21 18.53
N GLY A 133 -2.73 9.54 18.76
CA GLY A 133 -1.53 9.71 17.95
C GLY A 133 -1.63 9.00 16.61
N GLU A 134 -0.72 9.36 15.71
CA GLU A 134 -0.61 8.80 14.37
C GLU A 134 0.76 8.17 14.16
N GLY A 135 0.81 7.11 13.36
CA GLY A 135 1.99 6.63 12.69
C GLY A 135 2.18 7.31 11.33
N GLN A 136 2.88 6.63 10.42
CA GLN A 136 3.02 7.08 9.04
C GLN A 136 1.76 6.83 8.21
N SER A 137 1.13 5.66 8.35
CA SER A 137 -0.08 5.28 7.60
C SER A 137 -1.22 4.77 8.48
N LEU A 138 -0.95 4.49 9.75
CA LEU A 138 -1.93 3.97 10.69
C LEU A 138 -2.12 4.93 11.87
N ASN A 139 -3.30 4.87 12.49
CA ASN A 139 -3.59 5.61 13.73
C ASN A 139 -3.49 4.67 14.92
N GLN A 140 -3.23 5.24 16.10
CA GLN A 140 -3.39 4.51 17.35
C GLN A 140 -4.85 4.07 17.53
N LEU A 141 -5.04 2.90 18.14
CA LEU A 141 -6.35 2.37 18.49
C LEU A 141 -6.43 2.16 20.00
N VAL A 142 -7.63 2.31 20.55
CA VAL A 142 -7.85 2.13 21.99
C VAL A 142 -7.71 0.66 22.35
N GLY A 143 -6.69 0.32 23.13
CA GLY A 143 -6.47 -1.05 23.60
C GLY A 143 -6.03 -2.05 22.53
N TYR A 144 -5.70 -1.60 21.31
CA TYR A 144 -5.19 -2.47 20.25
C TYR A 144 -3.92 -1.90 19.61
N TRP A 145 -2.97 -2.79 19.35
CA TRP A 145 -1.92 -2.55 18.37
C TRP A 145 -2.54 -2.50 16.99
N ASN A 146 -2.19 -1.48 16.20
CA ASN A 146 -2.59 -1.38 14.81
C ASN A 146 -1.37 -1.66 13.94
N ILE A 147 -1.43 -2.74 13.16
CA ILE A 147 -0.27 -3.30 12.48
C ILE A 147 -0.52 -3.31 10.98
N GLY A 148 0.44 -2.79 10.22
CA GLY A 148 0.32 -2.64 8.77
C GLY A 148 1.55 -3.12 8.04
N PHE A 149 1.40 -4.13 7.18
CA PHE A 149 2.35 -4.42 6.12
C PHE A 149 2.00 -3.62 4.87
N ILE A 150 3.01 -3.00 4.26
CA ILE A 150 2.83 -2.01 3.21
C ILE A 150 3.84 -2.28 2.09
N HIS A 151 3.32 -2.57 0.91
CA HIS A 151 4.07 -2.56 -0.34
C HIS A 151 3.76 -1.25 -1.08
N SER A 152 4.75 -0.36 -1.13
CA SER A 152 4.55 0.93 -1.78
C SER A 152 4.89 0.89 -3.27
N ARG A 153 4.04 1.54 -4.07
CA ARG A 153 4.24 1.71 -5.51
C ARG A 153 5.06 2.97 -5.83
N HIS A 154 5.24 3.86 -4.85
CA HIS A 154 5.97 5.14 -4.97
C HIS A 154 6.87 5.42 -3.75
N LYS A 155 7.91 6.24 -3.91
CA LYS A 155 8.81 6.67 -2.82
C LYS A 155 8.10 7.62 -1.85
N ARG A 156 7.48 7.06 -0.81
CA ARG A 156 6.61 7.79 0.15
C ARG A 156 6.66 7.26 1.58
N TYR A 157 7.30 6.12 1.77
CA TYR A 157 7.41 5.39 3.01
C TYR A 157 8.81 5.50 3.57
N VAL A 158 8.96 5.40 4.88
CA VAL A 158 10.29 5.47 5.54
C VAL A 158 11.26 4.49 4.88
N CYS A 159 10.79 3.27 4.60
CA CYS A 159 11.58 2.23 3.95
C CYS A 159 11.93 2.51 2.48
N ASN A 160 11.39 3.53 1.81
CA ASN A 160 11.64 3.73 0.37
C ASN A 160 11.84 5.18 -0.10
N ILE A 161 11.86 6.15 0.82
CA ILE A 161 12.16 7.56 0.51
C ILE A 161 13.66 7.80 0.28
N SER A 162 14.55 6.98 0.87
CA SER A 162 15.99 7.25 0.98
C SER A 162 16.91 6.41 0.07
N ASN A 163 16.37 5.64 -0.88
CA ASN A 163 17.14 4.96 -1.93
C ASN A 163 17.18 5.75 -3.23
#